data_AF-A0A0S1SJ79-F1
#
_entry.id   AF-A0A0S1SJ79-F1
#
_cell.length_a   1.000
_cell.length_b   1.000
_cell.length_c   1.000
_cell.angle_alpha   90.00
_cell.angle_beta   90.00
_cell.angle_gamma   90.00
#
_symmetry.space_group_name_H-M   'P 1'
#
loop_
_entity.id
_entity.type
_entity.pdbx_description
1 polymer ?
#
loop_
_entity_poly.entity_id
_entity_poly.type
_entity_poly.pdbx_seq_one_letter_code
_entity_poly.pdbx_strand_id
1 'polypeptide(L)'
;MAALQSFFIYLVWPNPGNAYYGSTNIRLLLAVCVLFILLSFVLRFWRRHMQNPVFKKLSRSWPSALFWFGITGLVFVVSRVESIGFLAMRLWWVLWGILLALYIVIQVRFFRMRYYEKLPTEVSSDPRDRYLPKRKK
;
A
#
# COMPACT_ATOMS: atom_id res chain seq x y z
N MET A 1 -20.48 -3.20 -28.89
CA MET A 1 -20.34 -1.83 -28.31
C MET A 1 -21.36 -1.53 -27.21
N ALA A 2 -22.63 -1.94 -27.34
CA ALA A 2 -23.65 -1.72 -26.30
C ALA A 2 -23.29 -2.25 -24.90
N ALA A 3 -22.69 -3.44 -24.80
CA ALA A 3 -22.27 -4.03 -23.52
C ALA A 3 -21.20 -3.20 -22.78
N LEU A 4 -20.24 -2.64 -23.52
CA LEU A 4 -19.21 -1.74 -22.97
C LEU A 4 -19.84 -0.44 -22.47
N GLN A 5 -20.78 0.12 -23.24
CA GLN A 5 -21.51 1.32 -22.85
C GLN A 5 -22.34 1.09 -21.58
N SER A 6 -23.07 -0.02 -21.47
CA SER A 6 -23.82 -0.37 -20.25
C SER A 6 -22.91 -0.57 -19.04
N PHE A 7 -21.70 -1.11 -19.23
CA PHE A 7 -20.73 -1.28 -18.15
C PHE A 7 -20.21 0.07 -17.62
N PHE A 8 -19.86 1.00 -18.51
CA PHE A 8 -19.43 2.35 -18.09
C PHE A 8 -20.55 3.11 -17.39
N ILE A 9 -21.78 3.04 -17.91
CA ILE A 9 -22.96 3.63 -17.26
C ILE A 9 -23.12 3.03 -15.86
N TYR A 10 -23.01 1.71 -15.71
CA TYR A 10 -23.11 1.04 -14.42
C TYR A 10 -22.01 1.44 -13.41
N LEU A 11 -20.79 1.72 -13.89
CA LEU A 11 -19.67 2.15 -13.04
C LEU A 11 -19.80 3.60 -12.57
N VAL A 12 -20.29 4.47 -13.46
CA VAL A 12 -20.41 5.92 -13.25
C VAL A 12 -21.74 6.28 -12.57
N TRP A 13 -22.72 5.37 -12.56
CA TRP A 13 -24.00 5.61 -11.93
C TRP A 13 -23.85 6.01 -10.45
N PRO A 14 -24.40 7.18 -10.05
CA PRO A 14 -24.30 7.65 -8.67
C PRO A 14 -25.02 6.67 -7.73
N ASN A 15 -24.36 6.36 -6.63
CA ASN A 15 -24.69 5.42 -5.55
C ASN A 15 -26.01 4.60 -5.72
N PRO A 16 -25.95 3.26 -5.90
CA PRO A 16 -27.16 2.44 -5.75
C PRO A 16 -27.61 2.53 -4.28
N GLY A 17 -28.73 3.22 -4.01
CA GLY A 17 -29.18 3.68 -2.69
C GLY A 17 -29.53 2.62 -1.63
N ASN A 18 -28.68 1.63 -1.40
CA ASN A 18 -28.88 0.49 -0.50
C ASN A 18 -27.65 0.26 0.42
N ALA A 19 -26.93 1.31 0.80
CA ALA A 19 -25.78 1.22 1.68
C ALA A 19 -26.15 1.68 3.11
N TYR A 20 -26.33 0.72 4.02
CA TYR A 20 -26.65 0.99 5.43
C TYR A 20 -25.57 0.42 6.36
N TYR A 21 -25.27 1.11 7.47
CA TYR A 21 -24.34 0.63 8.50
C TYR A 21 -24.71 -0.75 9.07
N GLY A 22 -25.99 -1.13 9.03
CA GLY A 22 -26.48 -2.44 9.44
C GLY A 22 -26.13 -3.58 8.48
N SER A 23 -25.74 -3.31 7.24
CA SER A 23 -25.39 -4.35 6.27
C SER A 23 -24.06 -5.03 6.61
N THR A 24 -23.99 -6.36 6.49
CA THR A 24 -22.78 -7.14 6.77
C THR A 24 -21.60 -6.72 5.88
N ASN A 25 -21.88 -6.39 4.62
CA ASN A 25 -20.86 -6.00 3.64
C ASN A 25 -20.12 -4.72 4.05
N ILE A 26 -20.86 -3.70 4.53
CA ILE A 26 -20.28 -2.42 4.95
C ILE A 26 -19.50 -2.58 6.26
N ARG A 27 -20.02 -3.40 7.20
CA ARG A 27 -19.29 -3.74 8.42
C ARG A 27 -17.95 -4.43 8.14
N LEU A 28 -17.93 -5.38 7.21
CA LEU A 28 -16.70 -6.03 6.76
C LEU A 28 -15.73 -5.05 6.12
N LEU A 29 -16.21 -4.17 5.23
CA LEU A 29 -15.38 -3.14 4.59
C LEU A 29 -14.77 -2.17 5.62
N LEU A 30 -15.56 -1.72 6.60
CA LEU A 30 -15.07 -0.90 7.70
C LEU A 30 -14.01 -1.64 8.52
N ALA A 31 -14.26 -2.90 8.87
CA ALA A 31 -13.31 -3.72 9.61
C ALA A 31 -11.98 -3.87 8.84
N VAL A 32 -12.02 -4.08 7.52
CA VAL A 32 -10.82 -4.15 6.67
C VAL A 32 -10.09 -2.81 6.65
N CYS A 33 -10.78 -1.67 6.55
CA CYS A 33 -10.15 -0.35 6.57
C CYS A 33 -9.47 -0.07 7.92
N VAL A 34 -10.14 -0.38 9.03
CA VAL A 34 -9.55 -0.27 10.38
C VAL A 34 -8.35 -1.20 10.53
N LEU A 35 -8.45 -2.43 10.04
CA LEU A 35 -7.35 -3.39 10.05
C LEU A 35 -6.13 -2.86 9.29
N PHE A 36 -6.32 -2.21 8.13
CA PHE A 36 -5.22 -1.60 7.38
C PHE A 36 -4.55 -0.46 8.16
N ILE A 37 -5.34 0.36 8.86
CA ILE A 37 -4.82 1.41 9.73
C ILE A 37 -4.02 0.78 10.88
N LEU A 38 -4.55 -0.24 11.56
CA LEU A 38 -3.83 -0.93 12.65
C LEU A 38 -2.53 -1.60 12.16
N LEU A 39 -2.59 -2.31 11.02
CA LEU A 39 -1.43 -2.92 10.38
C LEU A 39 -0.36 -1.88 10.03
N SER A 40 -0.75 -0.65 9.67
CA SER A 40 0.21 0.43 9.41
C SER A 40 1.05 0.76 10.66
N PHE A 41 0.44 0.79 11.84
CA PHE A 41 1.13 1.05 13.11
C PHE A 41 1.98 -0.14 13.53
N VAL A 42 1.44 -1.36 13.42
CA VAL A 42 2.17 -2.60 13.72
C VAL A 42 3.42 -2.71 12.84
N LEU A 43 3.30 -2.49 11.53
CA LEU A 43 4.44 -2.50 10.61
C LEU A 43 5.46 -1.40 10.94
N ARG A 44 5.00 -0.21 11.35
CA ARG A 44 5.89 0.88 11.78
C ARG A 44 6.69 0.50 13.02
N PHE A 45 6.07 -0.19 13.99
CA PHE A 45 6.73 -0.67 15.20
C PHE A 45 7.67 -1.84 14.92
N TRP A 46 7.22 -2.81 14.14
CA TRP A 46 8.02 -3.98 13.73
C TRP A 46 9.29 -3.56 12.98
N ARG A 47 9.19 -2.58 12.08
CA ARG A 47 10.35 -2.04 11.34
C ARG A 47 11.41 -1.40 12.24
N ARG A 48 11.04 -0.90 13.42
CA ARG A 48 12.03 -0.35 14.38
C ARG A 48 12.95 -1.46 14.92
N HIS A 49 12.44 -2.68 15.04
CA HIS A 49 13.16 -3.84 15.57
C HIS A 49 13.91 -4.63 14.49
N MET A 50 13.72 -4.30 13.20
CA MET A 50 14.46 -4.93 12.11
C MET A 50 15.93 -4.47 12.06
N GLN A 51 16.83 -5.46 12.11
CA GLN A 51 18.28 -5.26 11.98
C GLN A 51 18.75 -5.27 10.52
N ASN A 52 18.04 -5.94 9.60
CA ASN A 52 18.45 -6.01 8.19
C ASN A 52 18.22 -4.66 7.46
N PRO A 53 19.29 -3.97 7.01
CA PRO A 53 19.17 -2.64 6.41
C PRO A 53 18.49 -2.64 5.03
N VAL A 54 18.55 -3.76 4.29
CA VAL A 54 17.96 -3.89 2.94
C VAL A 54 16.44 -3.94 3.05
N PHE A 55 15.92 -4.84 3.88
CA PHE A 55 14.48 -4.94 4.17
C PHE A 55 13.92 -3.65 4.78
N LYS A 56 14.68 -2.98 5.65
CA LYS A 56 14.26 -1.73 6.29
C LYS A 56 14.10 -0.57 5.30
N LYS A 57 14.96 -0.50 4.28
CA LYS A 57 14.82 0.47 3.17
C LYS A 57 13.63 0.15 2.29
N LEU A 58 13.42 -1.12 1.98
CA LEU A 58 12.36 -1.55 1.06
C LEU A 58 10.96 -1.42 1.68
N SER A 59 10.81 -1.77 2.97
CA SER A 59 9.57 -1.60 3.73
C SER A 59 9.32 -0.17 4.21
N ARG A 60 10.11 0.82 3.77
CA ARG A 60 9.96 2.22 4.22
C ARG A 60 8.58 2.79 3.88
N SER A 61 8.06 2.47 2.69
CA SER A 61 6.81 2.99 2.17
C SER A 61 5.56 2.21 2.64
N TRP A 62 5.72 0.98 3.13
CA TRP A 62 4.58 0.09 3.43
C TRP A 62 3.66 0.63 4.54
N PRO A 63 4.16 1.13 5.69
CA PRO A 63 3.30 1.70 6.71
C PRO A 63 2.50 2.90 6.20
N SER A 64 3.16 3.79 5.44
CA SER A 64 2.51 4.99 4.90
C SER A 64 1.43 4.60 3.88
N ALA A 65 1.75 3.67 2.98
CA ALA A 65 0.79 3.19 1.98
C ALA A 65 -0.43 2.53 2.62
N LEU A 66 -0.24 1.59 3.56
CA LEU A 66 -1.36 0.95 4.26
C LEU A 66 -2.24 1.97 5.00
N PHE A 67 -1.63 2.97 5.63
CA PHE A 67 -2.37 4.03 6.30
C PHE A 67 -3.23 4.84 5.32
N TRP A 68 -2.66 5.26 4.19
CA TRP A 68 -3.40 5.99 3.16
C TRP A 68 -4.49 5.14 2.49
N PHE A 69 -4.22 3.86 2.21
CA PHE A 69 -5.23 2.95 1.69
C PHE A 69 -6.37 2.72 2.70
N GLY A 70 -6.05 2.59 3.99
CA GLY A 70 -7.04 2.48 5.06
C GLY A 70 -7.91 3.74 5.20
N ILE A 71 -7.30 4.93 5.20
CA ILE A 71 -8.03 6.20 5.30
C ILE A 71 -8.91 6.44 4.07
N THR A 72 -8.35 6.30 2.86
CA THR A 72 -9.10 6.51 1.62
C THR A 72 -10.25 5.51 1.48
N GLY A 73 -10.01 4.25 1.86
CA GLY A 73 -11.05 3.23 1.94
C GLY A 73 -12.16 3.62 2.91
N LEU A 74 -11.79 4.09 4.12
CA LEU A 74 -12.75 4.52 5.14
C LEU A 74 -13.59 5.72 4.66
N VAL A 75 -12.97 6.71 4.01
CA VAL A 75 -13.66 7.85 3.40
C VAL A 75 -14.66 7.37 2.34
N PHE A 76 -14.29 6.41 1.49
CA PHE A 76 -15.20 5.85 0.48
C PHE A 76 -16.35 5.05 1.09
N VAL A 77 -16.12 4.31 2.18
CA VAL A 77 -17.21 3.59 2.86
C VAL A 77 -18.19 4.57 3.49
N VAL A 78 -17.70 5.57 4.23
CA VAL A 78 -18.56 6.58 4.89
C VAL A 78 -19.33 7.38 3.85
N SER A 79 -18.65 7.88 2.81
CA SER A 79 -19.29 8.63 1.72
C SER A 79 -20.40 7.84 1.03
N ARG A 80 -20.24 6.50 0.97
CA ARG A 80 -21.24 5.61 0.38
C ARG A 80 -22.47 5.42 1.26
N VAL A 81 -22.28 5.34 2.58
CA VAL A 81 -23.40 5.25 3.53
C VAL A 81 -24.16 6.58 3.58
N GLU A 82 -23.44 7.70 3.66
CA GLU A 82 -24.02 9.05 3.65
C GLU A 82 -24.55 9.48 2.28
N SER A 83 -24.48 8.60 1.28
CA SER A 83 -24.99 8.82 -0.07
C SER A 83 -24.47 10.09 -0.75
N ILE A 84 -23.21 10.44 -0.48
CA ILE A 84 -22.53 11.58 -1.11
C ILE A 84 -22.30 11.24 -2.58
N GLY A 85 -23.17 11.75 -3.46
CA GLY A 85 -23.35 11.28 -4.83
C GLY A 85 -22.06 11.05 -5.64
N PHE A 86 -21.15 12.03 -5.67
CA PHE A 86 -19.92 11.95 -6.46
C PHE A 86 -18.83 11.06 -5.84
N LEU A 87 -18.74 10.96 -4.51
CA LEU A 87 -17.74 10.12 -3.82
C LEU A 87 -18.21 8.67 -3.65
N ALA A 88 -19.52 8.41 -3.72
CA ALA A 88 -20.10 7.08 -3.56
C ALA A 88 -20.13 6.24 -4.84
N MET A 89 -19.58 6.75 -5.95
CA MET A 89 -19.54 6.04 -7.24
C MET A 89 -18.76 4.73 -7.14
N ARG A 90 -19.23 3.69 -7.86
CA ARG A 90 -18.56 2.38 -7.90
C ARG A 90 -17.18 2.46 -8.55
N LEU A 91 -16.99 3.39 -9.48
CA LEU A 91 -15.71 3.64 -10.15
C LEU A 91 -14.57 3.87 -9.14
N TRP A 92 -14.81 4.59 -8.04
CA TRP A 92 -13.78 4.85 -7.03
C TRP A 92 -13.28 3.58 -6.37
N TRP A 93 -14.16 2.62 -6.09
CA TRP A 93 -13.79 1.33 -5.53
C TRP A 93 -12.97 0.48 -6.51
N VAL A 94 -13.33 0.51 -7.80
CA VAL A 94 -12.57 -0.19 -8.85
C VAL A 94 -11.19 0.43 -8.99
N LEU A 95 -11.11 1.76 -9.08
CA LEU A 95 -9.85 2.49 -9.18
C LEU A 95 -8.97 2.24 -7.96
N TRP A 96 -9.54 2.30 -6.75
CA TRP A 96 -8.84 2.00 -5.50
C TRP A 96 -8.27 0.58 -5.50
N GLY A 97 -9.05 -0.41 -5.93
CA GLY A 97 -8.61 -1.80 -6.05
C GLY A 97 -7.47 -1.98 -7.06
N ILE A 98 -7.55 -1.31 -8.22
CA ILE A 98 -6.48 -1.31 -9.23
C ILE A 98 -5.20 -0.70 -8.67
N LEU A 99 -5.29 0.45 -7.99
CA LEU A 99 -4.14 1.12 -7.38
C LEU A 99 -3.49 0.25 -6.30
N LEU A 100 -4.30 -0.42 -5.48
CA LEU A 100 -3.81 -1.36 -4.46
C LEU A 100 -3.10 -2.55 -5.10
N ALA A 101 -3.69 -3.16 -6.13
CA ALA A 101 -3.08 -4.27 -6.85
C ALA A 101 -1.76 -3.86 -7.52
N LEU A 102 -1.74 -2.71 -8.19
CA LEU A 102 -0.55 -2.16 -8.83
C LEU A 102 0.54 -1.88 -7.81
N TYR A 103 0.19 -1.33 -6.64
CA TYR A 103 1.13 -1.12 -5.54
C TYR A 103 1.77 -2.45 -5.10
N ILE A 104 0.98 -3.51 -4.88
CA ILE A 104 1.48 -4.83 -4.49
C ILE A 104 2.42 -5.39 -5.56
N VAL A 105 2.02 -5.37 -6.83
CA VAL A 105 2.84 -5.88 -7.95
C VAL A 105 4.18 -5.15 -8.03
N ILE A 106 4.17 -3.82 -7.91
CA ILE A 106 5.38 -3.00 -7.90
C ILE A 106 6.27 -3.36 -6.70
N GLN A 107 5.71 -3.51 -5.50
CA GLN A 107 6.46 -3.90 -4.31
C GLN A 107 7.10 -5.28 -4.47
N VAL A 108 6.36 -6.27 -4.98
CA VAL A 108 6.89 -7.63 -5.25
C VAL A 108 8.00 -7.58 -6.30
N ARG A 109 7.83 -6.79 -7.37
CA ARG A 109 8.86 -6.64 -8.40
C ARG A 109 10.12 -6.01 -7.83
N PHE A 110 10.01 -4.92 -7.06
CA PHE A 110 11.15 -4.29 -6.39
C PHE A 110 11.80 -5.21 -5.37
N PHE A 111 11.02 -6.03 -4.67
CA PHE A 111 11.52 -7.05 -3.77
C PHE A 111 12.41 -8.05 -4.51
N ARG A 112 11.91 -8.63 -5.61
CA ARG A 112 12.67 -9.57 -6.43
C ARG A 112 13.94 -8.95 -7.02
N MET A 113 13.90 -7.69 -7.45
CA MET A 113 15.05 -7.03 -8.07
C MET A 113 16.13 -6.65 -7.03
N ARG A 114 15.76 -6.10 -5.87
CA ARG A 114 16.72 -5.54 -4.90
C ARG A 114 17.15 -6.50 -3.79
N TYR A 115 16.42 -7.58 -3.56
CA TYR A 115 16.76 -8.52 -2.49
C TYR A 115 17.97 -9.41 -2.83
N TYR A 116 18.24 -9.65 -4.12
CA TYR A 116 19.31 -10.54 -4.59
C TYR A 116 20.65 -9.82 -4.93
N GLU A 117 20.69 -8.48 -4.85
CA GLU A 117 21.84 -7.68 -5.31
C GLU A 117 22.92 -7.40 -4.24
N LYS A 118 23.08 -8.29 -3.26
CA LYS A 118 24.27 -8.26 -2.40
C LYS A 118 25.14 -9.48 -2.68
N LEU A 119 25.79 -9.47 -3.84
CA LEU A 119 27.10 -10.13 -3.93
C LEU A 119 27.98 -9.47 -2.87
N PRO A 120 28.63 -10.23 -1.98
CA PRO A 120 29.54 -9.65 -1.00
C PRO A 120 30.57 -8.85 -1.80
N THR A 121 30.59 -7.53 -1.58
CA THR A 121 31.69 -6.71 -2.05
C THR A 121 32.89 -7.17 -1.25
N GLU A 122 33.66 -8.10 -1.80
CA GLU A 122 34.96 -8.42 -1.24
C GLU A 122 35.72 -7.10 -1.15
N VAL A 123 36.01 -6.69 0.08
CA VAL A 123 36.94 -5.62 0.33
C VAL A 123 38.27 -6.19 -0.14
N SER A 124 38.69 -5.87 -1.37
CA SER A 124 40.03 -6.23 -1.81
C SER A 124 40.97 -5.52 -0.85
N SER A 125 41.56 -6.27 0.08
CA SER A 125 42.58 -5.73 0.97
C SER A 125 43.79 -5.43 0.10
N ASP A 126 43.88 -4.22 -0.43
CA ASP A 126 45.08 -3.76 -1.10
C ASP A 126 46.20 -3.75 -0.04
N PRO A 127 47.31 -4.47 -0.23
CA PRO A 127 48.43 -4.45 0.72
C PRO A 127 48.92 -3.03 1.05
N ARG A 128 48.64 -2.05 0.17
CA ARG A 128 48.95 -0.63 0.35
C ARG A 128 48.15 0.07 1.45
N ASP A 129 46.96 -0.42 1.78
CA ASP A 129 46.13 0.15 2.88
C ASP A 129 46.79 -0.01 4.25
N ARG A 130 47.75 -0.93 4.39
CA ARG A 130 48.56 -1.08 5.62
C ARG A 130 49.50 0.11 5.84
N TYR A 131 49.90 0.81 4.77
CA TYR A 131 50.90 1.89 4.81
C TYR A 131 50.29 3.29 4.68
N LEU A 132 48.99 3.39 4.41
CA LEU A 132 48.30 4.68 4.33
C LEU A 132 47.96 5.19 5.74
N PRO A 133 48.29 6.45 6.07
CA PRO A 133 47.94 7.03 7.37
C PRO A 133 46.42 7.06 7.52
N LYS A 134 45.91 6.37 8.54
CA LYS A 134 44.47 6.32 8.84
C LYS A 134 44.01 7.72 9.25
N ARG A 135 42.99 8.26 8.57
CA ARG A 135 42.34 9.52 9.00
C ARG A 135 41.79 9.32 10.42
N LYS A 136 42.20 10.19 11.36
CA LYS A 136 41.64 10.25 12.72
C LYS A 136 40.16 10.65 12.63
N LYS A 137 39.33 10.00 13.46
CA LYS A 137 37.90 10.24 13.62
C LYS A 137 37.62 11.62 14.18
#